data_AF-A0A537CEB2-F1
#
_entry.id   AF-A0A537CEB2-F1
#
_cell.length_a   1.000
_cell.length_b   1.000
_cell.length_c   1.000
_cell.angle_alpha   90.00
_cell.angle_beta   90.00
_cell.angle_gamma   90.00
#
_symmetry.space_group_name_H-M   'P 1'
#
loop_
_entity.id
_entity.type
_entity.pdbx_description
1 polymer ?
#
loop_
_entity_poly.entity_id
_entity_poly.type
_entity_poly.pdbx_seq_one_letter_code
_entity_poly.pdbx_strand_id
1 'polypeptide(L)'
;MQTGDGAVAPGPTLLNVAGGNGFVGLIICSANLPDKIAIAVDTQMDDGNSNQGSVRSLLQSAPNPNVGAGQVATPSYAETGTNVYVLCRAF
;
A
#
# COMPACT_ATOMS: atom_id res chain seq x y z
N MET A 1 2.07 -1.22 -13.26
CA MET A 1 2.58 -2.42 -12.54
C MET A 1 3.97 -2.09 -12.06
N GLN A 2 4.21 -2.03 -10.75
CA GLN A 2 5.56 -1.88 -10.20
C GLN A 2 6.04 -3.27 -9.75
N THR A 3 7.18 -3.72 -10.28
CA THR A 3 7.71 -5.09 -10.08
C THR A 3 8.90 -5.13 -9.11
N GLY A 4 8.97 -4.21 -8.15
CA GLY A 4 10.04 -4.20 -7.14
C GLY A 4 10.17 -2.86 -6.42
N ASP A 5 10.84 -2.88 -5.27
CA ASP A 5 11.16 -1.71 -4.43
C ASP A 5 12.45 -0.99 -4.86
N GLY A 6 13.18 -1.54 -5.84
CA GLY A 6 14.46 -0.99 -6.32
C GLY A 6 15.58 -1.09 -5.29
N ALA A 7 15.40 -1.85 -4.20
CA ALA A 7 16.39 -1.97 -3.13
C ALA A 7 17.50 -2.96 -3.51
N VAL A 8 18.74 -2.65 -3.07
CA VAL A 8 19.93 -3.48 -3.29
C VAL A 8 19.80 -4.85 -2.60
N ALA A 9 19.03 -4.92 -1.51
CA ALA A 9 18.61 -6.15 -0.86
C ALA A 9 17.08 -6.07 -0.65
N PRO A 10 16.26 -6.89 -1.34
CA PRO A 10 14.82 -6.81 -1.23
C PRO A 10 14.39 -7.22 0.18
N GLY A 11 13.87 -6.25 0.93
CA GLY A 11 13.25 -6.45 2.23
C GLY A 11 11.73 -6.58 2.11
N PRO A 12 11.01 -6.85 3.21
CA PRO A 12 9.56 -6.80 3.20
C PRO A 12 9.08 -5.38 2.87
N THR A 13 8.30 -5.25 1.81
CA THR A 13 7.65 -3.98 1.43
C THR A 13 6.33 -3.83 2.18
N LEU A 14 5.86 -2.60 2.37
CA LEU A 14 4.62 -2.32 3.10
C LEU A 14 4.57 -3.01 4.48
N LEU A 15 5.72 -2.97 5.17
CA LEU A 15 5.88 -3.50 6.52
C LEU A 15 4.99 -2.74 7.49
N ASN A 16 4.01 -3.45 8.07
CA ASN A 16 3.32 -2.97 9.26
C ASN A 16 4.26 -3.14 10.45
N VAL A 17 4.86 -2.04 10.89
CA VAL A 17 5.83 -2.06 12.01
C VAL A 17 5.20 -2.59 13.29
N ALA A 18 3.92 -2.30 13.54
CA ALA A 18 3.20 -2.79 14.71
C ALA A 18 2.89 -4.31 14.62
N GLY A 19 2.61 -4.80 13.42
CA GLY A 19 2.32 -6.22 13.15
C GLY A 19 3.54 -7.10 12.87
N GLY A 20 4.71 -6.50 12.66
CA GLY A 20 5.94 -7.22 12.32
C GLY A 20 5.89 -7.94 10.96
N ASN A 21 4.93 -7.62 10.10
CA ASN A 21 4.67 -8.32 8.85
C ASN A 21 4.59 -7.34 7.66
N GLY A 22 5.24 -7.70 6.56
CA GLY A 22 5.19 -6.99 5.28
C GLY A 22 5.13 -7.97 4.13
N PHE A 23 4.87 -7.47 2.93
CA PHE A 23 4.82 -8.30 1.73
C PHE A 23 6.21 -8.72 1.27
N VAL A 24 6.31 -10.00 0.93
CA VAL A 24 7.50 -10.63 0.35
C VAL A 24 7.10 -11.33 -0.94
N GLY A 25 7.96 -11.28 -1.96
CA GLY A 25 7.67 -11.88 -3.27
C GLY A 25 6.99 -10.94 -4.26
N LEU A 26 6.16 -11.49 -5.15
CA LEU A 26 5.50 -10.73 -6.21
C LEU A 26 4.30 -9.96 -5.65
N ILE A 27 4.32 -8.65 -5.85
CA ILE A 27 3.21 -7.76 -5.50
C ILE A 27 2.71 -7.04 -6.74
N ILE A 28 1.41 -6.75 -6.79
CA ILE A 28 0.82 -5.88 -7.79
C ILE A 28 0.33 -4.63 -7.10
N CYS A 29 0.79 -3.47 -7.59
CA CYS A 29 0.40 -2.16 -7.08
C CYS A 29 -0.26 -1.30 -8.17
N SER A 30 -1.33 -0.63 -7.78
CA SER A 30 -2.02 0.42 -8.53
C SER A 30 -1.80 1.75 -7.82
N ALA A 31 -1.16 2.70 -8.50
CA ALA A 31 -0.87 4.03 -7.97
C ALA A 31 -1.86 5.07 -8.48
N ASN A 32 -1.90 6.21 -7.80
CA ASN A 32 -2.69 7.39 -8.10
C ASN A 32 -4.20 7.18 -7.91
N LEU A 33 -4.58 6.39 -6.91
CA LEU A 33 -5.98 6.13 -6.56
C LEU A 33 -6.49 7.20 -5.58
N PRO A 34 -7.55 7.95 -5.92
CA PRO A 34 -8.23 8.82 -4.96
C PRO A 34 -8.70 8.05 -3.73
N ASP A 35 -8.67 8.70 -2.56
CA ASP A 35 -9.09 8.17 -1.26
C ASP A 35 -10.32 7.24 -1.28
N LYS A 36 -11.44 7.69 -1.84
CA LYS A 36 -12.69 6.91 -1.91
C LYS A 36 -12.56 5.65 -2.74
N ILE A 37 -11.78 5.70 -3.81
CA ILE A 37 -11.54 4.54 -4.66
C ILE A 37 -10.61 3.57 -3.94
N ALA A 38 -9.55 4.07 -3.29
CA ALA A 38 -8.60 3.23 -2.57
C ALA A 38 -9.29 2.43 -1.45
N ILE A 39 -10.07 3.08 -0.58
CA ILE A 39 -10.80 2.40 0.49
C ILE A 39 -11.86 1.43 -0.05
N ALA A 40 -12.63 1.83 -1.06
CA ALA A 40 -13.68 0.97 -1.61
C ALA A 40 -13.13 -0.28 -2.33
N VAL A 41 -11.95 -0.18 -2.96
CA VAL A 41 -11.29 -1.33 -3.57
C VAL A 41 -10.74 -2.27 -2.51
N ASP A 42 -10.10 -1.74 -1.47
CA ASP A 42 -9.61 -2.54 -0.35
C ASP A 42 -10.77 -3.28 0.35
N THR A 43 -11.86 -2.58 0.71
CA THR A 43 -13.04 -3.21 1.33
C THR A 43 -13.67 -4.32 0.48
N GLN A 44 -13.58 -4.25 -0.85
CA GLN A 44 -14.11 -5.29 -1.75
C GLN A 44 -13.14 -6.45 -1.96
N MET A 45 -11.84 -6.23 -1.79
CA MET A 45 -10.80 -7.24 -2.03
C MET A 45 -10.32 -7.92 -0.74
N ASP A 46 -10.45 -7.26 0.40
CA ASP A 46 -9.90 -7.69 1.69
C ASP A 46 -10.73 -7.16 2.88
N ASP A 47 -10.22 -6.19 3.65
CA ASP A 47 -10.78 -5.78 4.94
C ASP A 47 -10.95 -4.26 5.10
N GLY A 48 -10.49 -3.46 4.15
CA GLY A 48 -10.55 -1.99 4.22
C GLY A 48 -9.54 -1.38 5.18
N ASN A 49 -8.58 -2.15 5.70
CA ASN A 49 -7.52 -1.67 6.57
C ASN A 49 -6.22 -1.52 5.78
N SER A 50 -5.82 -0.28 5.54
CA SER A 50 -4.64 0.06 4.72
C SER A 50 -3.34 -0.62 5.13
N ASN A 51 -3.19 -1.06 6.38
CA ASN A 51 -1.94 -1.56 6.93
C ASN A 51 -1.92 -3.05 7.28
N GLN A 52 -2.99 -3.79 7.02
CA GLN A 52 -3.07 -5.22 7.35
C GLN A 52 -3.61 -6.01 6.16
N GLY A 53 -3.85 -7.31 6.36
CA GLY A 53 -4.35 -8.17 5.29
C GLY A 53 -3.37 -8.41 4.14
N SER A 54 -3.95 -8.93 3.07
CA SER A 54 -3.42 -9.22 1.74
C SER A 54 -3.45 -8.01 0.79
N VAL A 55 -4.22 -6.97 1.10
CA VAL A 55 -4.24 -5.67 0.41
C VAL A 55 -3.76 -4.58 1.35
N ARG A 56 -2.78 -3.80 0.92
CA ARG A 56 -2.19 -2.71 1.71
C ARG A 56 -2.03 -1.46 0.89
N SER A 57 -2.05 -0.33 1.58
CA SER A 57 -1.99 0.99 0.99
C SER A 57 -0.85 1.84 1.51
N LEU A 58 -0.36 2.74 0.65
CA LEU A 58 0.61 3.79 0.93
C LEU A 58 0.00 5.14 0.53
N LEU A 59 0.01 6.12 1.44
CA LEU A 59 -0.34 7.50 1.10
C LEU A 59 0.76 8.13 0.22
N GLN A 60 0.37 8.74 -0.89
CA GLN A 60 1.29 9.38 -1.83
C GLN A 60 1.55 10.83 -1.44
N SER A 61 2.84 11.21 -1.39
CA SER A 61 3.29 12.60 -1.38
C SER A 61 3.71 13.11 -2.76
N ALA A 62 3.88 12.19 -3.73
CA ALA A 62 4.20 12.47 -5.12
C ALA A 62 3.53 11.42 -6.04
N PRO A 63 3.34 11.71 -7.34
CA PRO A 63 2.85 10.73 -8.29
C PRO A 63 3.80 9.53 -8.39
N ASN A 64 3.24 8.32 -8.41
CA ASN A 64 3.99 7.05 -8.55
C ASN A 64 5.20 6.92 -7.60
N PRO A 65 5.02 6.98 -6.26
CA PRO A 65 6.14 6.81 -5.35
C PRO A 65 6.67 5.38 -5.44
N ASN A 66 7.92 5.19 -5.03
CA ASN A 66 8.44 3.85 -4.79
C ASN A 66 7.65 3.19 -3.65
N VAL A 67 7.50 1.88 -3.75
CA VAL A 67 6.85 1.05 -2.72
C VAL A 67 7.95 0.32 -1.97
N GLY A 68 8.34 0.87 -0.82
CA GLY A 68 9.47 0.36 -0.02
C GLY A 68 9.08 -0.22 1.33
N ALA A 69 10.10 -0.51 2.14
CA ALA A 69 9.94 -0.95 3.52
C ALA A 69 9.34 0.17 4.40
N GLY A 70 8.45 -0.20 5.32
CA GLY A 70 7.84 0.72 6.30
C GLY A 70 6.88 1.77 5.72
N GLN A 71 6.49 1.63 4.46
CA GLN A 71 5.70 2.62 3.73
C GLN A 71 4.21 2.28 3.70
N VAL A 72 3.60 1.95 4.85
CA VAL A 72 2.15 1.71 4.93
C VAL A 72 1.44 2.95 5.45
N ALA A 73 0.29 3.26 4.88
CA ALA A 73 -0.54 4.38 5.33
C ALA A 73 -0.95 4.14 6.78
N THR A 74 -0.40 4.97 7.68
CA THR A 74 -0.75 5.03 9.10
C THR A 74 -0.94 6.50 9.49
N PRO A 75 -2.10 6.91 10.02
CA PRO A 75 -3.32 6.12 10.29
C PRO A 75 -3.97 5.58 8.99
N SER A 76 -5.04 4.78 9.13
CA SER A 76 -5.77 4.18 8.00
C SER A 76 -6.30 5.20 6.99
N TYR A 77 -6.96 4.75 5.92
CA TYR A 77 -7.55 5.62 4.90
C TYR A 77 -8.26 6.85 5.51
N ALA A 78 -7.96 8.02 4.96
CA ALA A 78 -8.59 9.27 5.35
C ALA A 78 -9.22 9.91 4.11
N GLU A 79 -10.55 10.01 4.13
CA GLU A 79 -11.37 10.56 3.04
C GLU A 79 -11.37 12.10 3.07
N THR A 80 -10.23 12.72 2.78
CA THR A 80 -10.08 14.19 2.78
C THR A 80 -10.47 14.85 1.45
N GLY A 81 -10.76 14.07 0.42
CA GLY A 81 -11.02 14.50 -0.96
C GLY A 81 -9.77 14.91 -1.74
N THR A 82 -8.59 14.84 -1.13
CA THR A 82 -7.31 15.22 -1.77
C THR A 82 -6.24 14.15 -1.64
N ASN A 83 -6.41 13.20 -0.71
CA ASN A 83 -5.48 12.11 -0.53
C ASN A 83 -5.49 11.18 -1.74
N VAL A 84 -4.30 10.74 -2.11
CA VAL A 84 -4.05 9.79 -3.19
C VAL A 84 -3.21 8.65 -2.65
N TYR A 85 -3.55 7.43 -3.01
CA TYR A 85 -2.94 6.23 -2.45
C TYR A 85 -2.40 5.30 -3.56
N VAL A 86 -1.36 4.56 -3.19
CA VAL A 86 -0.98 3.33 -3.88
C VAL A 86 -1.65 2.18 -3.15
N LEU A 87 -2.33 1.29 -3.89
CA LEU A 87 -2.93 0.08 -3.37
C LEU A 87 -2.18 -1.13 -3.91
N CYS A 88 -1.70 -2.00 -3.03
CA CYS A 88 -0.90 -3.16 -3.37
C CYS A 88 -1.50 -4.44 -2.84
N ARG A 89 -1.41 -5.52 -3.61
CA ARG A 89 -1.82 -6.87 -3.23
C ARG A 89 -0.67 -7.84 -3.38
N ALA A 90 -0.50 -8.71 -2.38
CA ALA A 90 0.37 -9.88 -2.45
C ALA A 90 -0.45 -11.16 -2.75
N PHE A 91 0.21 -12.15 -3.36
CA PHE A 91 -0.35 -13.47 -3.67
C PHE A 91 0.23 -14.54 -2.75
#